data_AF-A0A2H5VN63-F1
#
_entry.id   AF-A0A2H5VN63-F1
#
_cell.length_a   1.000
_cell.length_b   1.000
_cell.length_c   1.000
_cell.angle_alpha   90.00
_cell.angle_beta   90.00
_cell.angle_gamma   90.00
#
_symmetry.space_group_name_H-M   'P 1'
#
loop_
_entity.id
_entity.type
_entity.pdbx_description
1 polymer ?
#
loop_
_entity_poly.entity_id
_entity_poly.type
_entity_poly.pdbx_seq_one_letter_code
_entity_poly.pdbx_strand_id
1 'polypeptide(L)'
;MMRGKRMAISGLVLLSVIWGGGVAWAQRPAEVLRLRERLGLTPEQVARIQELIRTHRNDVFPLQQELRAKTHELRNALEAPNPDATTVGQLLLERRALRQQLREKNQKLRADIEAVLTPEQRQKLSEWRQTRPPLRGPRGGLLGARANRLPGPPR
;
A
#
# COMPACT_ATOMS: atom_id res chain seq x y z
N MET A 1 62.21 0.75 42.30
CA MET A 1 61.74 2.13 42.52
C MET A 1 60.82 2.53 41.38
N MET A 2 59.56 2.87 41.70
CA MET A 2 58.69 3.94 41.16
C MET A 2 58.62 4.13 39.62
N ARG A 3 57.50 4.41 38.96
CA ARG A 3 56.11 4.77 39.28
C ARG A 3 55.39 4.81 37.91
N GLY A 4 54.08 4.57 37.88
CA GLY A 4 53.30 4.41 36.66
C GLY A 4 53.10 5.66 35.81
N LYS A 5 52.53 5.43 34.62
CA LYS A 5 51.77 6.43 33.86
C LYS A 5 50.47 5.79 33.36
N ARG A 6 49.37 6.16 34.02
CA ARG A 6 48.02 6.18 33.46
C ARG A 6 48.01 7.23 32.33
N MET A 7 47.27 6.97 31.26
CA MET A 7 46.32 7.90 30.63
C MET A 7 45.79 7.25 29.35
N ALA A 8 44.62 6.61 29.47
CA ALA A 8 43.75 6.38 28.34
C ALA A 8 43.16 7.75 27.96
N ILE A 9 43.54 8.26 26.79
CA ILE A 9 42.91 9.44 26.21
C ILE A 9 41.69 8.93 25.45
N SER A 10 40.55 8.95 26.13
CA SER A 10 39.24 8.94 25.50
C SER A 10 39.15 10.16 24.59
N GLY A 11 39.40 9.94 23.30
CA GLY A 11 39.20 10.95 22.26
C GLY A 11 37.71 11.21 22.05
N LEU A 12 37.14 12.08 22.87
CA LEU A 12 35.87 12.74 22.60
C LEU A 12 36.13 13.80 21.53
N VAL A 13 35.79 13.49 20.27
CA VAL A 13 35.64 14.50 19.22
C VAL A 13 34.15 14.59 18.87
N LEU A 14 33.54 15.60 19.49
CA LEU A 14 32.31 16.27 19.10
C LEU A 14 32.35 16.66 17.62
N LEU A 15 31.24 16.47 16.90
CA LEU A 15 30.78 17.25 15.74
C LEU A 15 29.40 16.64 15.37
N SER A 16 28.25 17.30 15.33
CA SER A 16 27.91 18.72 15.38
C SER A 16 26.37 18.78 15.43
N VAL A 17 25.81 19.65 16.28
CA VAL A 17 24.39 20.04 16.21
C VAL A 17 24.24 21.04 15.06
N ILE A 18 23.72 20.60 13.90
CA ILE A 18 23.06 21.44 12.87
C ILE A 18 22.17 20.48 12.06
N TRP A 19 20.85 20.39 12.27
CA TRP A 19 19.83 21.24 11.62
C TRP A 19 18.55 21.22 12.46
N GLY A 20 18.38 22.22 13.32
CA GLY A 20 17.04 22.67 13.70
C GLY A 20 16.42 23.36 12.48
N GLY A 21 15.36 22.75 11.92
CA GLY A 21 14.52 23.35 10.90
C GLY A 21 14.97 23.08 9.46
N GLY A 22 14.22 22.23 8.74
CA GLY A 22 14.23 22.29 7.27
C GLY A 22 14.65 21.04 6.53
N VAL A 23 14.51 19.82 7.10
CA VAL A 23 14.12 18.73 6.20
C VAL A 23 12.73 19.12 5.72
N ALA A 24 12.69 19.62 4.49
CA ALA A 24 11.51 19.93 3.72
C ALA A 24 10.36 19.03 4.15
N TRP A 25 9.16 19.60 4.27
CA TRP A 25 7.90 18.87 4.29
C TRP A 25 7.88 17.95 3.07
N ALA A 26 8.54 16.79 3.18
CA ALA A 26 8.94 15.98 2.06
C ALA A 26 7.67 15.37 1.52
N GLN A 27 7.16 15.98 0.45
CA GLN A 27 6.08 15.52 -0.41
C GLN A 27 5.19 14.49 0.26
N ARG A 28 4.34 14.94 1.19
CA ARG A 28 3.62 14.04 2.08
C ARG A 28 2.48 13.37 1.31
N PRO A 29 2.55 12.09 0.91
CA PRO A 29 1.37 11.42 0.37
C PRO A 29 0.29 11.48 1.46
N ALA A 30 -0.94 11.86 1.11
CA ALA A 30 -2.03 12.10 2.06
C ALA A 30 -2.26 10.93 3.03
N GLU A 31 -1.93 9.71 2.61
CA GLU A 31 -1.95 8.50 3.43
C GLU A 31 -0.99 8.56 4.63
N VAL A 32 0.25 9.01 4.43
CA VAL A 32 1.26 9.09 5.51
C VAL A 32 0.91 10.18 6.52
N LEU A 33 0.29 11.29 6.08
CA LEU A 33 -0.19 12.32 7.01
C LEU A 33 -1.25 11.78 7.97
N ARG A 34 -2.19 10.99 7.42
CA ARG A 34 -3.24 10.34 8.23
C ARG A 34 -2.65 9.35 9.23
N LEU A 35 -1.64 8.56 8.83
CA LEU A 35 -0.94 7.67 9.77
C LEU A 35 -0.19 8.46 10.85
N ARG A 36 0.52 9.52 10.47
CA ARG A 36 1.26 10.37 11.41
C ARG A 36 0.37 10.94 12.50
N GLU A 37 -0.74 11.55 12.12
CA GLU A 37 -1.67 12.19 13.07
C GLU A 37 -2.35 11.18 13.99
N ARG A 38 -2.60 9.96 13.52
CA ARG A 38 -3.28 8.92 14.31
C ARG A 38 -2.35 8.12 15.21
N LEU A 39 -1.13 7.85 14.76
CA LEU A 39 -0.19 6.98 15.48
C LEU A 39 0.87 7.77 16.26
N GLY A 40 0.99 9.08 16.03
CA GLY A 40 2.05 9.90 16.63
C GLY A 40 3.43 9.49 16.09
N LEU A 41 3.57 9.39 14.76
CA LEU A 41 4.81 8.99 14.12
C LEU A 41 5.89 10.06 14.25
N THR A 42 7.14 9.66 14.54
CA THR A 42 8.29 10.58 14.55
C THR A 42 8.64 11.02 13.11
N PRO A 43 9.38 12.13 12.93
CA PRO A 43 9.86 12.56 11.61
C PRO A 43 10.64 11.47 10.87
N GLU A 44 11.47 10.70 11.58
CA GLU A 44 12.28 9.61 11.03
C GLU A 44 11.41 8.44 10.57
N GLN A 45 10.39 8.07 11.36
CA GLN A 45 9.42 7.04 10.98
C GLN A 45 8.63 7.46 9.73
N VAL A 46 8.22 8.73 9.66
CA VAL A 46 7.54 9.29 8.48
C VAL A 46 8.42 9.18 7.24
N ALA A 47 9.69 9.57 7.33
CA ALA A 47 10.63 9.50 6.21
C ALA A 47 10.83 8.05 5.72
N ARG A 48 10.99 7.09 6.64
CA ARG A 48 11.12 5.66 6.27
C ARG A 48 9.87 5.12 5.58
N ILE A 49 8.67 5.44 6.11
CA ILE A 49 7.41 4.99 5.52
C ILE A 49 7.20 5.61 4.12
N GLN A 50 7.59 6.87 3.93
CA GLN A 50 7.52 7.50 2.61
C GLN A 50 8.39 6.80 1.57
N GLU A 51 9.60 6.41 1.95
CA GLU A 51 10.50 5.69 1.05
C GLU A 51 9.94 4.30 0.72
N LEU A 52 9.45 3.55 1.72
CA LEU A 52 8.77 2.26 1.49
C LEU A 52 7.60 2.38 0.51
N ILE A 53 6.76 3.42 0.65
CA ILE A 53 5.65 3.68 -0.26
C ILE A 53 6.14 4.03 -1.67
N ARG A 54 7.21 4.82 -1.78
CA ARG A 54 7.79 5.20 -3.08
C ARG A 54 8.36 3.97 -3.80
N THR A 55 9.17 3.16 -3.12
CA THR A 55 9.70 1.91 -3.66
C THR A 55 8.56 0.98 -4.10
N HIS A 56 7.56 0.77 -3.23
CA HIS A 56 6.41 -0.07 -3.57
C HIS A 56 5.65 0.44 -4.79
N ARG A 57 5.46 1.76 -4.94
CA ARG A 57 4.80 2.34 -6.11
C ARG A 57 5.56 2.03 -7.40
N ASN A 58 6.88 2.16 -7.38
CA ASN A 58 7.73 1.84 -8.54
C ASN A 58 7.65 0.35 -8.88
N ASP A 59 7.64 -0.52 -7.87
CA ASP A 59 7.53 -1.97 -8.03
C ASP A 59 6.19 -2.41 -8.62
N VAL A 60 5.07 -1.82 -8.17
CA VAL A 60 3.73 -2.26 -8.59
C VAL A 60 3.23 -1.57 -9.85
N PHE A 61 3.80 -0.42 -10.22
CA PHE A 61 3.39 0.31 -11.43
C PHE A 61 3.38 -0.55 -12.70
N PRO A 62 4.45 -1.30 -13.05
CA PRO A 62 4.43 -2.15 -14.25
C PRO A 62 3.35 -3.23 -14.17
N LEU A 63 3.18 -3.87 -13.01
CA LEU A 63 2.14 -4.90 -12.80
C LEU A 63 0.71 -4.34 -12.96
N GLN A 64 0.49 -3.09 -12.55
CA GLN A 64 -0.79 -2.43 -12.75
C GLN A 64 -1.05 -2.10 -14.22
N GLN A 65 -0.03 -1.68 -14.95
CA GLN A 65 -0.13 -1.40 -16.38
C GLN A 65 -0.43 -2.69 -17.15
N GLU A 66 0.24 -3.78 -16.83
CA GLU A 66 -0.02 -5.09 -17.43
C GLU A 66 -1.44 -5.58 -17.10
N LEU A 67 -1.88 -5.46 -15.85
CA LEU A 67 -3.24 -5.84 -15.46
C LEU A 67 -4.31 -5.02 -16.21
N ARG A 68 -4.04 -3.73 -16.48
CA ARG A 68 -4.91 -2.88 -17.31
C ARG A 68 -4.96 -3.38 -18.74
N ALA A 69 -3.80 -3.60 -19.37
CA ALA A 69 -3.71 -4.12 -20.73
C ALA A 69 -4.47 -5.45 -20.88
N LYS A 70 -4.21 -6.42 -19.99
CA LYS A 70 -4.92 -7.70 -19.96
C LYS A 70 -6.42 -7.59 -19.69
N THR A 71 -6.85 -6.57 -18.96
CA THR A 71 -8.27 -6.30 -18.76
C THR A 71 -8.93 -5.75 -20.04
N HIS A 72 -8.22 -4.96 -20.84
CA HIS A 72 -8.69 -4.52 -22.15
C HIS A 72 -8.72 -5.68 -23.15
N GLU A 73 -7.67 -6.51 -23.21
CA GLU A 73 -7.64 -7.72 -24.05
C GLU A 73 -8.81 -8.65 -23.74
N LEU A 74 -9.07 -8.92 -22.45
CA LEU A 74 -10.21 -9.75 -22.04
C LEU A 74 -11.55 -9.16 -22.46
N ARG A 75 -11.71 -7.84 -22.31
CA ARG A 75 -12.93 -7.16 -22.73
C ARG A 75 -13.16 -7.32 -24.23
N ASN A 76 -12.13 -7.08 -25.03
CA ASN A 76 -12.20 -7.22 -26.48
C ASN A 76 -12.50 -8.67 -26.90
N ALA A 77 -11.90 -9.66 -26.24
CA ALA A 77 -12.15 -11.08 -26.51
C ALA A 77 -13.61 -11.48 -26.21
N LEU A 78 -14.21 -10.90 -25.18
CA LEU A 78 -15.62 -11.13 -24.81
C LEU A 78 -16.61 -10.40 -25.72
N GLU A 79 -16.23 -9.25 -26.28
CA GLU A 79 -17.06 -8.45 -27.20
C GLU A 79 -16.98 -8.94 -28.66
N ALA A 80 -16.13 -9.93 -28.97
CA ALA A 80 -16.01 -10.51 -30.30
C ALA A 80 -17.30 -11.23 -30.74
N PRO A 81 -17.62 -11.28 -32.06
CA PRO A 81 -18.83 -11.95 -32.55
C PRO A 81 -18.93 -13.44 -32.20
N ASN A 82 -17.79 -14.11 -32.04
CA ASN A 82 -17.69 -15.49 -31.57
C ASN A 82 -16.51 -15.62 -30.60
N PRO A 83 -16.72 -15.41 -29.29
CA PRO A 83 -15.65 -15.45 -28.30
C PRO A 83 -15.01 -16.84 -28.19
N ASP A 84 -13.68 -16.91 -28.31
CA ASP A 84 -12.94 -18.14 -28.04
C ASP A 84 -12.79 -18.35 -26.51
N ALA A 85 -13.41 -19.41 -26.01
CA ALA A 85 -13.37 -19.78 -24.60
C ALA A 85 -11.94 -20.04 -24.10
N THR A 86 -11.05 -20.54 -24.95
CA THR A 86 -9.65 -20.82 -24.58
C THR A 86 -8.90 -19.53 -24.31
N THR A 87 -8.96 -18.59 -25.25
CA THR A 87 -8.37 -17.24 -25.12
C THR A 87 -8.92 -16.50 -23.91
N VAL A 88 -10.24 -16.51 -23.71
CA VAL A 88 -10.88 -15.89 -22.53
C VAL A 88 -10.38 -16.52 -21.22
N GLY A 89 -10.29 -17.85 -21.17
CA GLY A 89 -9.77 -18.60 -20.02
C GLY A 89 -8.32 -18.22 -19.68
N GLN A 90 -7.44 -18.15 -20.68
CA GLN A 90 -6.05 -17.75 -20.50
C GLN A 90 -5.93 -16.32 -19.94
N LEU A 91 -6.64 -15.35 -20.52
CA LEU A 91 -6.64 -13.97 -20.05
C LEU A 91 -7.17 -13.82 -18.62
N LEU A 92 -8.15 -14.65 -18.22
CA LEU A 92 -8.62 -14.69 -16.83
C LEU A 92 -7.55 -15.20 -15.87
N LEU A 93 -6.81 -16.24 -16.25
CA LEU A 93 -5.72 -16.81 -15.44
C LEU A 93 -4.56 -15.83 -15.29
N GLU A 94 -4.13 -15.19 -16.38
CA GLU A 94 -3.06 -14.18 -16.38
C GLU A 94 -3.42 -13.00 -15.46
N ARG A 95 -4.65 -12.46 -15.58
CA ARG A 95 -5.13 -11.39 -14.69
C ARG A 95 -5.19 -11.84 -13.24
N ARG A 96 -5.55 -13.10 -12.97
CA ARG A 96 -5.56 -13.65 -11.61
C ARG A 96 -4.13 -13.69 -11.04
N ALA A 97 -3.16 -14.14 -11.83
CA ALA A 97 -1.76 -14.16 -11.43
C ALA A 97 -1.23 -12.74 -11.12
N LEU A 98 -1.50 -11.76 -11.98
CA LEU A 98 -1.11 -10.36 -11.75
C LEU A 98 -1.74 -9.78 -10.48
N ARG A 99 -3.03 -10.05 -10.25
CA ARG A 99 -3.72 -9.65 -9.01
C ARG A 99 -3.11 -10.29 -7.78
N GLN A 100 -2.65 -11.53 -7.88
CA GLN A 100 -1.99 -12.24 -6.78
C GLN A 100 -0.63 -11.59 -6.46
N GLN A 101 0.20 -11.32 -7.46
CA GLN A 101 1.48 -10.62 -7.27
C GLN A 101 1.29 -9.23 -6.64
N LEU A 102 0.28 -8.46 -7.10
CA LEU A 102 -0.08 -7.18 -6.50
C LEU A 102 -0.50 -7.33 -5.03
N ARG A 103 -1.25 -8.38 -4.67
CA ARG A 103 -1.64 -8.64 -3.28
C ARG A 103 -0.42 -8.93 -2.41
N GLU A 104 0.51 -9.76 -2.89
CA GLU A 104 1.74 -10.10 -2.17
C GLU A 104 2.61 -8.86 -1.95
N LYS A 105 2.82 -8.03 -2.97
CA LYS A 105 3.53 -6.75 -2.83
C LYS A 105 2.85 -5.83 -1.81
N ASN A 106 1.52 -5.73 -1.83
CA ASN A 106 0.77 -4.92 -0.86
C ASN A 106 0.85 -5.47 0.57
N GLN A 107 0.85 -6.80 0.74
CA GLN A 107 1.06 -7.43 2.05
C GLN A 107 2.47 -7.17 2.57
N LYS A 108 3.48 -7.27 1.70
CA LYS A 108 4.85 -6.92 2.03
C LYS A 108 4.99 -5.47 2.47
N LEU A 109 4.44 -4.51 1.73
CA LEU A 109 4.46 -3.10 2.14
C LEU A 109 3.83 -2.90 3.53
N ARG A 110 2.70 -3.56 3.81
CA ARG A 110 2.05 -3.47 5.13
C ARG A 110 2.96 -3.99 6.25
N ALA A 111 3.59 -5.15 6.04
CA ALA A 111 4.53 -5.72 6.99
C ALA A 111 5.75 -4.82 7.19
N ASP A 112 6.31 -4.27 6.11
CA ASP A 112 7.46 -3.38 6.16
C ASP A 112 7.12 -2.06 6.91
N ILE A 113 5.92 -1.51 6.73
CA ILE A 113 5.44 -0.35 7.50
C ILE A 113 5.27 -0.69 8.98
N GLU A 114 4.64 -1.84 9.30
CA GLU A 114 4.45 -2.28 10.68
C GLU A 114 5.79 -2.49 11.41
N ALA A 115 6.83 -2.93 10.69
CA ALA A 115 8.18 -3.08 11.23
C ALA A 115 8.81 -1.74 11.69
N VAL A 116 8.39 -0.60 11.12
CA VAL A 116 8.85 0.74 11.53
C VAL A 116 8.18 1.24 12.81
N LEU A 117 7.01 0.70 13.15
CA LEU A 117 6.20 1.14 14.29
C LEU A 117 6.66 0.53 15.61
N THR A 118 6.51 1.28 16.70
CA THR A 118 6.67 0.74 18.06
C THR A 118 5.51 -0.20 18.41
N PRO A 119 5.63 -1.07 19.43
CA PRO A 119 4.54 -1.94 19.87
C PRO A 119 3.24 -1.18 20.18
N GLU A 120 3.34 -0.02 20.84
CA GLU A 120 2.20 0.83 21.20
C GLU A 120 1.53 1.42 19.96
N GLN A 121 2.32 1.84 18.97
CA GLN A 121 1.82 2.34 17.69
C GLN A 121 1.14 1.23 16.87
N ARG A 122 1.65 -0.02 16.93
CA ARG A 122 1.01 -1.18 16.28
C ARG A 122 -0.35 -1.49 16.90
N GLN A 123 -0.47 -1.38 18.23
CA GLN A 123 -1.74 -1.55 18.92
C GLN A 123 -2.77 -0.50 18.47
N LYS A 124 -2.39 0.78 18.46
CA LYS A 124 -3.25 1.86 17.92
C LYS A 124 -3.65 1.62 16.47
N LEU A 125 -2.74 1.11 15.64
CA LEU A 125 -3.03 0.76 14.26
C LEU A 125 -4.04 -0.40 14.16
N SER A 126 -3.95 -1.40 15.03
CA SER A 126 -4.88 -2.53 15.11
C SER A 126 -6.29 -2.08 15.49
N GLU A 127 -6.41 -1.32 16.58
CA GLU A 127 -7.68 -0.75 17.06
C GLU A 127 -8.33 0.11 15.98
N TRP A 128 -7.55 0.97 15.33
CA TRP A 128 -8.05 1.79 14.23
C TRP A 128 -8.57 0.96 13.05
N ARG A 129 -7.89 -0.14 12.70
CA ARG A 129 -8.36 -1.05 11.65
C ARG A 129 -9.70 -1.69 11.98
N GLN A 130 -9.98 -1.98 13.25
CA GLN A 130 -11.26 -2.55 13.71
C GLN A 130 -12.39 -1.52 13.68
N THR A 131 -12.09 -0.25 13.94
CA THR A 131 -13.09 0.85 13.90
C THR A 131 -13.48 1.28 12.48
N ARG A 132 -12.73 0.85 11.46
CA ARG A 132 -13.08 1.17 10.07
C ARG A 132 -14.23 0.26 9.62
N PRO A 133 -15.36 0.83 9.14
CA PRO A 133 -16.38 0.02 8.50
C PRO A 133 -15.72 -0.78 7.37
N PRO A 134 -16.08 -2.05 7.18
CA PRO A 134 -15.54 -2.83 6.08
C PRO A 134 -15.72 -2.02 4.80
N LEU A 135 -14.63 -1.86 4.04
CA LEU A 135 -14.68 -1.25 2.73
C LEU A 135 -15.83 -1.94 2.00
N ARG A 136 -16.90 -1.19 1.70
CA ARG A 136 -18.09 -1.67 0.98
C ARG A 136 -17.59 -2.61 -0.11
N GLY A 137 -18.05 -3.87 -0.05
CA GLY A 137 -17.72 -4.90 -1.02
C GLY A 137 -17.92 -4.42 -2.45
N PRO A 138 -17.35 -5.11 -3.45
CA PRO A 138 -17.25 -4.65 -4.82
C PRO A 138 -18.57 -4.02 -5.28
N ARG A 139 -18.49 -2.84 -5.89
CA ARG A 139 -19.58 -2.16 -6.60
C ARG A 139 -20.17 -3.10 -7.68
N GLY A 140 -21.00 -4.04 -7.25
CA GLY A 140 -21.69 -5.04 -8.05
C GLY A 140 -23.19 -5.05 -7.75
N GLY A 141 -23.74 -3.94 -7.27
CA GLY A 141 -25.14 -3.79 -6.87
C GLY A 141 -25.87 -2.68 -7.60
N LEU A 142 -25.57 -2.45 -8.90
CA LEU A 142 -26.34 -1.54 -9.77
C LEU A 142 -26.83 -2.22 -11.06
N LEU A 143 -26.83 -3.56 -11.09
CA LEU A 143 -27.42 -4.37 -12.16
C LEU A 143 -28.57 -5.30 -11.66
N GLY A 144 -28.96 -5.20 -10.38
CA GLY A 144 -30.08 -5.96 -9.80
C GLY A 144 -31.35 -5.16 -9.50
N ALA A 145 -31.33 -3.83 -9.65
CA ALA A 145 -32.44 -2.95 -9.29
C ALA A 145 -33.34 -2.54 -10.49
N ARG A 146 -33.37 -3.36 -11.54
CA ARG A 146 -34.26 -3.15 -12.70
C ARG A 146 -35.02 -4.40 -13.19
N ALA A 147 -34.94 -5.52 -12.47
CA ALA A 147 -35.61 -6.77 -12.84
C ALA A 147 -36.99 -6.96 -12.16
N ASN A 148 -37.64 -5.91 -11.66
CA ASN A 148 -38.96 -6.02 -11.00
C ASN A 148 -39.99 -4.96 -11.42
N ARG A 149 -39.97 -4.54 -12.69
CA ARG A 149 -41.08 -3.83 -13.34
C ARG A 149 -41.28 -4.37 -14.75
N LEU A 150 -41.86 -5.56 -14.84
CA LEU A 150 -42.61 -5.98 -16.02
C LEU A 150 -44.10 -5.79 -15.67
N PRO A 151 -44.87 -5.05 -16.48
CA PRO A 151 -46.29 -4.84 -16.25
C PRO A 151 -47.05 -6.17 -16.41
N GLY A 152 -47.94 -6.49 -15.47
CA GLY A 152 -48.80 -7.68 -15.54
C GLY A 152 -49.72 -7.65 -16.77
N PRO A 153 -50.20 -8.82 -17.24
CA PRO A 153 -51.03 -8.89 -18.43
C PRO A 153 -52.39 -8.19 -18.22
N PRO A 154 -52.97 -7.58 -19.28
CA PRO A 154 -54.29 -6.98 -19.18
C PRO A 154 -55.35 -8.04 -18.87
N ARG A 155 -56.32 -7.66 -18.02
CA ARG A 155 -57.55 -8.43 -17.77
C ARG A 155 -58.50 -8.31 -18.93
#